data_AF-X0SDZ2-F1
#
_entry.id   AF-X0SDZ2-F1
#
_cell.length_a   1.000
_cell.length_b   1.000
_cell.length_c   1.000
_cell.angle_alpha   90.00
_cell.angle_beta   90.00
_cell.angle_gamma   90.00
#
_symmetry.space_group_name_H-M   'P 1'
#
loop_
_entity.id
_entity.type
_entity.pdbx_description
1 polymer ?
#
loop_
_entity_poly.entity_id
_entity_poly.type
_entity_poly.pdbx_seq_one_letter_code
_entity_poly.pdbx_strand_id
1 'polypeptide(L)' 'SSGIEQFEPEINSNYRGQEKYAEAVKGKQSCDKPKQKGRIAKVIRPGYQYFINEENIKIVRSAQVKLFG' A
#
# COMPACT_ATOMS: atom_id res chain seq x y z
N SER A 1 15.20 14.06 14.98
CA SER A 1 14.38 13.37 13.96
C SER A 1 13.70 12.19 14.63
N SER A 2 12.39 11.98 14.43
CA SER A 2 11.59 10.96 15.15
C SER A 2 11.69 9.55 14.58
N GLY A 3 12.48 9.32 13.52
CA GLY A 3 12.66 8.01 12.87
C GLY A 3 11.43 7.46 12.15
N ILE A 4 10.33 8.22 12.12
CA ILE A 4 9.09 7.89 11.43
C ILE A 4 9.12 8.51 10.04
N GLU A 5 8.90 7.69 9.03
CA GLU A 5 8.85 8.09 7.63
C GLU A 5 7.53 7.67 6.99
N GLN A 6 7.10 8.48 6.02
CA GLN A 6 5.94 8.20 5.20
C GLN A 6 6.33 7.32 4.02
N PHE A 7 5.48 6.38 3.63
CA PHE A 7 5.66 5.58 2.41
C PHE A 7 4.35 5.44 1.62
N GLU A 8 4.48 5.18 0.33
CA GLU A 8 3.33 4.90 -0.55
C GLU A 8 3.62 3.67 -1.43
N PRO A 9 2.71 2.68 -1.47
CA PRO A 9 2.80 1.58 -2.40
C PRO A 9 2.72 2.05 -3.85
N GLU A 10 3.42 1.35 -4.75
CA GLU A 10 3.41 1.68 -6.16
C GLU A 10 2.04 1.38 -6.81
N ILE A 11 1.52 2.34 -7.59
CA ILE A 11 0.29 2.17 -8.36
C ILE A 11 0.51 1.14 -9.47
N ASN A 12 -0.48 0.28 -9.74
CA ASN A 12 -0.42 -0.88 -10.63
C ASN A 12 0.49 -2.03 -10.17
N SER A 13 1.08 -1.96 -8.97
CA SER A 13 1.75 -3.11 -8.36
C SER A 13 0.73 -4.14 -7.85
N ASN A 14 1.19 -5.38 -7.68
CA ASN A 14 0.35 -6.44 -7.13
C ASN A 14 0.09 -6.18 -5.64
N TYR A 15 -1.17 -6.14 -5.22
CA TYR A 15 -1.50 -6.03 -3.80
C TYR A 15 -1.08 -7.27 -3.00
N ARG A 16 -1.15 -8.45 -3.64
CA ARG A 16 -0.72 -9.70 -3.03
C ARG A 16 0.77 -9.66 -2.68
N GLY A 17 1.11 -9.91 -1.43
CA GLY A 17 2.46 -9.78 -0.87
C GLY A 17 2.73 -8.43 -0.19
N GLN A 18 1.82 -7.47 -0.29
CA GLN A 18 1.93 -6.15 0.34
C GLN A 18 0.96 -5.95 1.50
N GLU A 19 0.21 -6.98 1.90
CA GLU A 19 -0.87 -6.89 2.91
C GLU A 19 -0.36 -6.45 4.29
N LYS A 20 0.93 -6.68 4.58
CA LYS A 20 1.58 -6.18 5.80
C LYS A 20 1.74 -4.65 5.81
N TYR A 21 1.87 -4.03 4.63
CA TYR A 21 2.21 -2.62 4.44
C TYR A 21 1.05 -1.79 3.88
N ALA A 22 0.08 -2.45 3.26
CA ALA A 22 -1.07 -1.83 2.61
C ALA A 22 -2.37 -2.53 3.03
N GLU A 23 -3.38 -1.73 3.33
CA GLU A 23 -4.75 -2.16 3.65
C GLU A 23 -5.67 -1.80 2.48
N ALA A 24 -6.30 -2.82 1.87
CA ALA A 24 -7.31 -2.60 0.85
C ALA A 24 -8.62 -2.08 1.47
N VAL A 25 -9.01 -0.85 1.10
CA VAL A 25 -10.28 -0.27 1.55
C VAL A 25 -11.49 -0.85 0.81
N LYS A 26 -12.68 -0.67 1.37
CA LYS A 26 -13.94 -1.07 0.72
C LYS A 26 -14.17 -0.30 -0.58
N GLY A 27 -14.71 -1.00 -1.57
CA GLY A 27 -15.00 -0.47 -2.89
C GLY A 27 -13.81 -0.57 -3.83
N LYS A 28 -14.04 -1.08 -5.04
CA LYS A 28 -12.99 -1.24 -6.06
C LYS A 28 -13.04 -0.13 -7.10
N GLN A 29 -11.91 0.08 -7.75
CA GLN A 29 -11.83 0.92 -8.95
C GLN A 29 -12.16 0.06 -10.16
N SER A 30 -13.04 0.53 -11.04
CA SER A 30 -13.30 -0.16 -12.31
C SER A 30 -12.03 -0.23 -13.15
N CYS A 31 -11.85 -1.33 -13.88
CA CYS A 31 -10.76 -1.50 -14.83
C CYS A 31 -11.25 -2.24 -16.08
N ASP A 32 -10.84 -1.76 -17.25
CA ASP A 32 -11.18 -2.40 -18.53
C ASP A 32 -10.25 -3.58 -18.84
N LYS A 33 -9.04 -3.59 -18.24
CA LYS A 33 -8.02 -4.60 -18.51
C LYS A 33 -8.04 -5.69 -17.44
N PRO A 34 -8.27 -6.97 -17.78
CA PRO A 34 -8.25 -8.08 -16.82
C PRO A 34 -6.95 -8.19 -16.02
N LYS A 35 -5.81 -7.81 -16.62
CA LYS A 35 -4.49 -7.81 -15.98
C LYS A 35 -4.36 -6.82 -14.81
N GLN A 36 -5.27 -5.85 -14.70
CA GLN A 36 -5.27 -4.86 -13.62
C GLN A 36 -5.98 -5.37 -12.37
N LYS A 37 -6.87 -6.37 -12.50
CA LYS A 37 -7.68 -6.87 -11.39
C LYS A 37 -6.81 -7.29 -10.20
N GLY A 38 -7.11 -6.76 -9.01
CA GLY A 38 -6.37 -7.04 -7.78
C GLY A 38 -5.06 -6.26 -7.62
N ARG A 39 -4.66 -5.42 -8.58
CA ARG A 39 -3.55 -4.49 -8.44
C ARG A 39 -3.99 -3.21 -7.73
N ILE A 40 -3.02 -2.50 -7.16
CA ILE A 40 -3.25 -1.21 -6.49
C ILE A 40 -3.67 -0.19 -7.54
N ALA A 41 -4.88 0.34 -7.42
CA ALA A 41 -5.41 1.36 -8.32
C ALA A 41 -5.07 2.78 -7.84
N LYS A 42 -5.08 2.98 -6.52
CA LYS A 42 -4.82 4.29 -5.92
C LYS A 42 -4.39 4.14 -4.46
N VAL A 43 -3.48 4.99 -4.01
CA VAL A 43 -3.21 5.23 -2.59
C VAL A 43 -4.21 6.28 -2.09
N ILE A 44 -5.06 5.90 -1.15
CA ILE A 44 -6.07 6.76 -0.52
C ILE A 44 -5.44 7.53 0.64
N ARG A 45 -4.59 6.86 1.41
CA ARG A 45 -3.77 7.48 2.44
C ARG A 45 -2.39 6.79 2.50
N PRO A 46 -1.31 7.54 2.68
CA PRO A 46 0.03 6.96 2.79
C PRO A 46 0.17 6.07 4.02
N GLY A 47 1.17 5.21 4.05
CA GLY A 47 1.57 4.47 5.24
C GLY A 47 2.61 5.26 6.05
N TYR A 48 2.83 4.82 7.28
CA TYR A 48 3.92 5.31 8.13
C TYR A 48 4.70 4.14 8.69
N GLN A 49 6.02 4.27 8.64
CA GLN A 49 6.95 3.26 9.10
C GLN A 49 8.04 3.90 9.96
N TYR A 50 8.60 3.11 10.87
CA TYR A 50 9.70 3.50 11.73
C TYR A 50 10.90 2.60 11.45
N PHE A 51 12.05 3.22 11.18
CA PHE A 51 13.30 2.50 10.97
C PHE A 51 13.97 2.23 12.31
N ILE A 52 14.04 0.96 12.70
CA ILE A 52 14.81 0.52 13.86
C ILE A 52 16.29 0.44 13.48
N ASN A 53 16.57 -0.07 12.28
CA ASN A 53 17.85 -0.02 11.56
C ASN A 53 17.57 -0.23 10.05
N GLU A 54 18.60 -0.37 9.23
CA GLU A 54 18.48 -0.52 7.77
C GLU A 54 17.67 -1.76 7.33
N GLU A 55 17.70 -2.82 8.12
CA GLU A 55 17.01 -4.09 7.82
C GLU A 55 15.67 -4.26 8.54
N ASN A 56 15.44 -3.50 9.61
CA ASN A 56 14.30 -3.67 10.50
C ASN A 56 13.40 -2.45 10.45
N ILE A 57 12.28 -2.62 9.76
CA ILE A 57 11.23 -1.63 9.63
C ILE A 57 10.00 -2.07 10.43
N LYS A 58 9.51 -1.19 11.29
CA LYS A 58 8.22 -1.36 11.97
C LYS A 58 7.16 -0.52 11.29
N ILE A 59 6.06 -1.16 10.90
CA ILE A 59 4.91 -0.44 10.34
C ILE A 59 4.09 0.15 11.48
N VAL A 60 3.97 1.48 11.48
CA VAL A 60 3.16 2.24 12.43
C VAL A 60 1.73 2.31 11.93
N ARG A 61 1.55 2.51 10.62
CA ARG A 61 0.26 2.45 9.93
C ARG A 61 0.46 1.95 8.51
N SER A 62 -0.37 1.00 8.09
CA SER A 62 -0.43 0.60 6.69
C SER A 62 -0.95 1.75 5.80
N ALA A 63 -0.51 1.77 4.55
CA ALA A 63 -1.09 2.62 3.54
C ALA A 63 -2.50 2.12 3.21
N GLN A 64 -3.47 3.02 3.07
CA GLN A 64 -4.81 2.64 2.63
C GLN A 64 -4.88 2.72 1.12
N VAL A 65 -5.23 1.61 0.47
CA VAL A 65 -5.22 1.50 -0.99
C VAL A 65 -6.56 1.05 -1.52
N LYS A 66 -6.92 1.52 -2.71
CA LYS A 66 -8.05 1.01 -3.47
C LYS A 66 -7.52 0.05 -4.53
N LEU A 67 -8.15 -1.10 -4.66
CA LEU A 67 -7.76 -2.09 -5.68
C LEU A 67 -8.64 -1.98 -6.91
N PHE A 68 -8.11 -2.39 -8.06
CA PHE A 68 -8.91 -2.63 -9.23
C PHE A 68 -9.75 -3.91 -9.07
N GLY A 69 -10.95 -3.93 -9.64
CA GLY A 69 -11.63 -5.17 -10.02
C GLY A 69 -13.10 -5.23 -9.74
#